data_AF-A0ABD5VGB3-F1
#
_entry.id   AF-A0ABD5VGB3-F1
#
_cell.length_a   1.000
_cell.length_b   1.000
_cell.length_c   1.000
_cell.angle_alpha   90.00
_cell.angle_beta   90.00
_cell.angle_gamma   90.00
#
_symmetry.space_group_name_H-M   'P 1'
#
loop_
_entity.id
_entity.type
_entity.pdbx_description
1 polymer ?
#
loop_
_entity_poly.entity_id
_entity_poly.type
_entity_poly.pdbx_seq_one_letter_code
_entity_poly.pdbx_strand_id
1 'polypeptide(L)'
;MSLLDAMPGSTKRGMAQKLLTSEMGNALLDIVARAEHQLVESVVDLQRAADLADEERIERVIPPEDRREQLRSLALAKLEGRFPEWWVVNCSGVDNAEEATEKVGVDWEAQKARWADLVRENGAEGDDVVLAESYCQRRYGCSLKQFRHLVVEWPEGDDGGEPREAREMRAVAVGGLSQAKETIDAVTAELDGGNDE
;
A
#
# COMPACT_ATOMS: atom_id res chain seq x y z
N MET A 1 31.80 3.40 -13.28
CA MET A 1 30.62 4.06 -13.87
C MET A 1 29.90 3.01 -14.71
N SER A 2 28.74 2.53 -14.26
CA SER A 2 28.03 1.45 -14.96
C SER A 2 27.48 1.97 -16.30
N LEU A 3 27.48 1.15 -17.35
CA LEU A 3 26.83 1.47 -18.64
C LEU A 3 25.35 1.86 -18.46
N LEU A 4 24.72 1.40 -17.37
CA LEU A 4 23.36 1.75 -16.98
C LEU A 4 23.21 3.21 -16.54
N ASP A 5 24.26 3.87 -16.03
CA ASP A 5 24.17 5.26 -15.58
C ASP A 5 24.10 6.25 -16.73
N ALA A 6 24.72 5.94 -17.88
CA ALA A 6 24.81 6.81 -19.05
C ALA A 6 23.59 6.75 -19.99
N MET A 7 22.61 5.88 -19.74
CA MET A 7 21.45 5.70 -20.63
C MET A 7 20.33 6.73 -20.37
N PRO A 8 19.55 7.12 -21.41
CA PRO A 8 18.31 7.87 -21.23
C PRO A 8 17.32 7.14 -20.30
N GLY A 9 16.55 7.89 -19.51
CA GLY A 9 15.62 7.32 -18.52
C GLY A 9 14.56 6.38 -19.11
N SER A 10 14.10 6.63 -20.34
CA SER A 10 13.17 5.75 -21.05
C SER A 10 13.78 4.38 -21.39
N THR A 11 15.05 4.34 -21.77
CA THR A 11 15.80 3.10 -22.05
C THR A 11 16.01 2.28 -20.78
N LYS A 12 16.32 2.93 -19.65
CA LYS A 12 16.46 2.24 -18.35
C LYS A 12 15.15 1.58 -17.91
N ARG A 13 14.02 2.30 -18.02
CA ARG A 13 12.68 1.77 -17.69
C ARG A 13 12.31 0.57 -18.56
N GLY A 14 12.51 0.67 -19.88
CA GLY A 14 12.22 -0.43 -20.80
C GLY A 14 13.06 -1.69 -20.52
N MET A 15 14.31 -1.53 -20.08
CA MET A 15 15.15 -2.66 -19.68
C MET A 15 14.72 -3.26 -18.34
N ALA A 16 14.37 -2.43 -17.35
CA ALA A 16 13.86 -2.90 -16.06
C ALA A 16 12.53 -3.67 -16.22
N GLN A 17 11.62 -3.18 -17.05
CA GLN A 17 10.36 -3.85 -17.36
C GLN A 17 10.58 -5.22 -18.02
N LYS A 18 11.51 -5.30 -18.99
CA LYS A 18 11.91 -6.58 -19.61
C LYS A 18 12.52 -7.55 -18.60
N LEU A 19 13.32 -7.05 -17.67
CA LEU A 19 13.90 -7.88 -16.62
C LEU A 19 12.83 -8.42 -15.67
N LEU A 20 11.91 -7.58 -15.19
CA LEU A 20 10.81 -7.98 -14.30
C LEU A 20 9.83 -8.98 -14.94
N THR A 21 9.68 -8.93 -16.27
CA THR A 21 8.81 -9.85 -17.02
C THR A 21 9.55 -11.09 -17.53
N SER A 22 10.88 -11.16 -17.37
CA SER A 22 11.69 -12.31 -17.76
C SER A 22 11.59 -13.47 -16.76
N GLU A 23 11.98 -14.67 -17.19
CA GLU A 23 12.12 -15.84 -16.30
C GLU A 23 13.01 -15.54 -15.09
N MET A 24 14.10 -14.79 -15.30
CA MET A 24 15.03 -14.41 -14.22
C MET A 24 14.37 -13.46 -13.21
N GLY A 25 13.61 -12.47 -13.67
CA GLY A 25 12.86 -11.58 -12.78
C GLY A 25 11.80 -12.34 -11.98
N ASN A 26 11.11 -13.28 -12.63
CA ASN A 26 10.12 -14.12 -11.99
C ASN A 26 10.74 -15.02 -10.92
N ALA A 27 11.90 -15.62 -11.21
CA ALA A 27 12.63 -16.44 -10.24
C ALA A 27 13.10 -15.62 -9.03
N LEU A 28 13.59 -14.40 -9.24
CA LEU A 28 14.01 -13.51 -8.14
C LEU A 28 12.83 -13.16 -7.22
N LEU A 29 11.70 -12.74 -7.81
CA LEU A 29 10.49 -12.41 -7.04
C LEU A 29 9.94 -13.64 -6.30
N ASP A 30 10.01 -14.82 -6.91
CA ASP A 30 9.60 -16.08 -6.29
C ASP A 30 10.50 -16.45 -5.09
N ILE A 31 11.82 -16.27 -5.20
CA ILE A 31 12.75 -16.48 -4.08
C ILE A 31 12.39 -15.57 -2.91
N VAL A 32 12.18 -14.27 -3.17
CA VAL A 32 11.83 -13.30 -2.12
C VAL A 32 10.49 -13.68 -1.47
N ALA A 33 9.47 -13.97 -2.27
CA ALA A 33 8.15 -14.31 -1.75
C ALA A 33 8.16 -15.60 -0.91
N ARG A 34 8.91 -16.63 -1.34
CA ARG A 34 9.07 -17.88 -0.58
C ARG A 34 9.84 -17.68 0.72
N ALA A 35 10.91 -16.88 0.70
CA ALA A 35 11.68 -16.57 1.89
C ALA A 35 10.83 -15.80 2.93
N GLU A 36 10.07 -14.80 2.47
CA GLU A 36 9.12 -14.05 3.30
C GLU A 36 8.05 -14.98 3.90
N HIS A 37 7.47 -15.85 3.07
CA HIS A 37 6.47 -16.82 3.52
C HIS A 37 6.99 -17.77 4.59
N GLN A 38 8.18 -18.38 4.37
CA GLN A 38 8.78 -19.29 5.35
C GLN A 38 9.06 -18.60 6.69
N LEU A 39 9.50 -17.34 6.64
CA LEU A 39 9.76 -16.55 7.84
C LEU A 39 8.46 -16.26 8.59
N VAL A 40 7.41 -15.83 7.89
CA VAL A 40 6.10 -15.57 8.50
C VAL A 40 5.48 -16.85 9.06
N GLU A 41 5.54 -17.97 8.34
CA GLU A 41 5.06 -19.27 8.84
C GLU A 41 5.78 -19.70 10.12
N SER A 42 7.12 -19.55 10.15
CA SER A 42 7.91 -19.88 11.34
C SER A 42 7.50 -19.03 12.55
N VAL A 43 7.15 -17.77 12.31
CA VAL A 43 6.66 -16.85 13.34
C VAL A 43 5.25 -17.21 13.79
N VAL A 44 4.35 -17.60 12.88
CA VAL A 44 3.01 -18.11 13.23
C VAL A 44 3.11 -19.35 14.12
N ASP A 45 4.04 -20.27 13.82
CA ASP A 45 4.26 -21.44 14.65
C ASP A 45 4.78 -21.06 16.06
N LEU A 46 5.59 -20.01 16.15
CA LEU A 46 6.02 -19.45 17.43
C LEU A 46 4.83 -18.82 18.20
N GLN A 47 3.96 -18.05 17.53
CA GLN A 47 2.76 -17.47 18.16
C GLN A 47 1.83 -18.52 18.76
N ARG A 48 1.64 -19.63 18.04
CA ARG A 48 0.82 -20.76 18.52
C ARG A 48 1.37 -21.39 19.79
N ALA A 49 2.69 -21.34 19.98
CA ALA A 49 3.34 -21.84 21.18
C ALA A 49 3.32 -20.84 22.34
N ALA A 50 3.21 -19.53 22.05
CA ALA A 50 3.32 -18.44 23.02
C ALA A 50 1.97 -17.90 23.55
N ASP A 51 0.83 -18.49 23.13
CA ASP A 51 -0.54 -18.10 23.52
C ASP A 51 -0.84 -16.59 23.49
N LEU A 52 -0.31 -15.87 22.50
CA LEU A 52 -0.51 -14.42 22.33
C LEU A 52 -2.00 -14.04 22.26
N ALA A 53 -2.34 -12.80 22.60
CA ALA A 53 -3.67 -12.26 22.37
C ALA A 53 -4.02 -12.22 20.87
N ASP A 54 -5.31 -12.37 20.52
CA ASP A 54 -5.75 -12.42 19.12
C ASP A 54 -5.37 -11.16 18.31
N GLU A 55 -5.31 -10.00 18.96
CA GLU A 55 -4.93 -8.71 18.35
C GLU A 55 -3.45 -8.64 17.93
N GLU A 56 -2.60 -9.50 18.49
CA GLU A 56 -1.16 -9.59 18.23
C GLU A 56 -0.82 -10.75 17.28
N ARG A 57 -1.84 -11.51 16.85
CA ARG A 57 -1.66 -12.69 16.00
C ARG A 57 -1.60 -12.31 14.53
N ILE A 58 -0.76 -13.04 13.79
CA ILE A 58 -0.80 -12.98 12.32
C ILE A 58 -2.01 -13.80 11.88
N GLU A 59 -3.09 -13.11 11.53
CA GLU A 59 -4.34 -13.78 11.14
C GLU A 59 -4.23 -14.56 9.83
N ARG A 60 -3.42 -14.07 8.89
CA ARG A 60 -3.30 -14.64 7.55
C ARG A 60 -1.87 -14.58 7.03
N VAL A 61 -1.37 -15.75 6.64
CA VAL A 61 -0.14 -15.87 5.84
C VAL A 61 -0.50 -15.74 4.36
N ILE A 62 0.15 -14.81 3.66
CA ILE A 62 -0.03 -14.63 2.21
C ILE A 62 0.69 -15.78 1.49
N PRO A 63 0.03 -16.48 0.54
CA PRO A 63 0.70 -17.48 -0.29
C PRO A 63 1.87 -16.88 -1.10
N PRO A 64 2.98 -17.62 -1.32
CA PRO A 64 4.14 -17.10 -2.05
C PRO A 64 3.79 -16.60 -3.46
N GLU A 65 2.88 -17.29 -4.15
CA GLU A 65 2.47 -16.95 -5.52
C GLU A 65 1.75 -15.59 -5.57
N ASP A 66 0.86 -15.33 -4.61
CA ASP A 66 0.13 -14.07 -4.48
C ASP A 66 1.10 -12.93 -4.10
N ARG A 67 2.02 -13.21 -3.16
CA ARG A 67 3.03 -12.24 -2.75
C ARG A 67 3.98 -11.90 -3.90
N ARG A 68 4.38 -12.87 -4.71
CA ARG A 68 5.19 -12.65 -5.92
C ARG A 68 4.46 -11.72 -6.90
N GLU A 69 3.18 -11.97 -7.16
CA GLU A 69 2.41 -11.13 -8.08
C GLU A 69 2.23 -9.72 -7.53
N GLN A 70 2.00 -9.57 -6.22
CA GLN A 70 1.95 -8.27 -5.56
C GLN A 70 3.27 -7.51 -5.72
N LEU A 71 4.42 -8.14 -5.46
CA LEU A 71 5.75 -7.53 -5.62
C LEU A 71 6.04 -7.17 -7.08
N ARG A 72 5.63 -8.00 -8.04
CA ARG A 72 5.74 -7.70 -9.47
C ARG A 72 4.91 -6.48 -9.85
N SER A 73 3.65 -6.47 -9.45
CA SER A 73 2.68 -5.42 -9.74
C SER A 73 3.15 -4.09 -9.15
N LEU A 74 3.63 -4.11 -7.89
CA LEU A 74 4.27 -2.98 -7.23
C LEU A 74 5.46 -2.43 -8.03
N ALA A 75 6.38 -3.30 -8.45
CA ALA A 75 7.58 -2.90 -9.18
C ALA A 75 7.23 -2.29 -10.56
N LEU A 76 6.24 -2.84 -11.26
CA LEU A 76 5.75 -2.29 -12.53
C LEU A 76 5.10 -0.92 -12.32
N ALA A 77 4.23 -0.79 -11.33
CA ALA A 77 3.59 0.49 -11.00
C ALA A 77 4.62 1.58 -10.72
N LYS A 78 5.69 1.25 -9.98
CA LYS A 78 6.79 2.20 -9.72
C LYS A 78 7.54 2.59 -11.00
N LEU A 79 7.83 1.64 -11.90
CA LEU A 79 8.52 1.92 -13.16
C LEU A 79 7.68 2.80 -14.10
N GLU A 80 6.37 2.62 -14.08
CA GLU A 80 5.41 3.38 -14.88
C GLU A 80 5.05 4.74 -14.28
N GLY A 81 5.50 5.03 -13.04
CA GLY A 81 5.14 6.25 -12.32
C GLY A 81 3.67 6.28 -11.88
N ARG A 82 3.08 5.11 -11.67
CA ARG A 82 1.67 4.90 -11.30
C ARG A 82 1.51 4.24 -9.93
N PHE A 83 2.51 4.39 -9.07
CA PHE A 83 2.47 3.83 -7.72
C PHE A 83 1.30 4.39 -6.89
N PRO A 84 1.00 5.70 -6.90
CA PRO A 84 -0.15 6.23 -6.18
C PRO A 84 -1.48 5.53 -6.52
N GLU A 85 -1.77 5.34 -7.80
CA GLU A 85 -2.96 4.66 -8.29
C GLU A 85 -2.97 3.19 -7.88
N TRP A 86 -1.83 2.52 -8.02
CA TRP A 86 -1.67 1.14 -7.58
C TRP A 86 -1.95 1.00 -6.07
N TRP A 87 -1.43 1.91 -5.25
CA TRP A 87 -1.62 1.88 -3.80
C TRP A 87 -3.08 2.12 -3.43
N VAL A 88 -3.79 3.01 -4.14
CA VAL A 88 -5.22 3.23 -3.92
C VAL A 88 -6.01 1.93 -4.10
N VAL A 89 -5.78 1.20 -5.19
CA VAL A 89 -6.47 -0.07 -5.46
C VAL A 89 -6.12 -1.17 -4.45
N ASN A 90 -4.84 -1.27 -4.08
CA ASN A 90 -4.35 -2.45 -3.36
C ASN A 90 -4.25 -2.25 -1.84
N CYS A 91 -4.27 -1.01 -1.34
CA CYS A 91 -3.90 -0.72 0.04
C CYS A 91 -4.83 0.30 0.75
N SER A 92 -5.56 1.15 0.04
CA SER A 92 -6.29 2.25 0.69
C SER A 92 -7.50 1.83 1.52
N GLY A 93 -8.10 0.67 1.21
CA GLY A 93 -9.32 0.20 1.86
C GLY A 93 -10.59 1.00 1.52
N VAL A 94 -10.54 1.92 0.54
CA VAL A 94 -11.72 2.68 0.10
C VAL A 94 -12.60 1.84 -0.84
N ASP A 95 -13.92 2.05 -0.77
CA ASP A 95 -14.84 1.45 -1.74
C ASP A 95 -14.61 2.05 -3.13
N ASN A 96 -14.96 1.33 -4.20
CA ASN A 96 -14.77 1.77 -5.59
C ASN A 96 -13.34 2.27 -5.88
N ALA A 97 -12.33 1.61 -5.32
CA ALA A 97 -10.93 2.03 -5.39
C ALA A 97 -10.40 2.22 -6.82
N GLU A 98 -10.85 1.41 -7.79
CA GLU A 98 -10.49 1.57 -9.21
C GLU A 98 -10.90 2.94 -9.76
N GLU A 99 -12.13 3.39 -9.48
CA GLU A 99 -12.59 4.72 -9.87
C GLU A 99 -11.84 5.82 -9.10
N ALA A 100 -11.53 5.57 -7.82
CA ALA A 100 -10.82 6.52 -6.99
C ALA A 100 -9.42 6.86 -7.55
N THR A 101 -8.79 5.95 -8.31
CA THR A 101 -7.49 6.23 -8.97
C THR A 101 -7.51 7.44 -9.89
N GLU A 102 -8.65 7.76 -10.51
CA GLU A 102 -8.79 8.95 -11.36
C GLU A 102 -8.69 10.27 -10.58
N LYS A 103 -8.76 10.19 -9.24
CA LYS A 103 -8.74 11.34 -8.34
C LYS A 103 -7.37 11.56 -7.72
N VAL A 104 -6.38 10.73 -8.05
CA VAL A 104 -4.99 10.95 -7.65
C VAL A 104 -4.48 12.26 -8.24
N GLY A 105 -3.95 13.15 -7.40
CA GLY A 105 -3.33 14.41 -7.83
C GLY A 105 -4.27 15.44 -8.46
N VAL A 106 -5.59 15.27 -8.37
CA VAL A 106 -6.54 16.26 -8.91
C VAL A 106 -6.55 17.54 -8.07
N ASP A 107 -7.02 18.64 -8.69
CA ASP A 107 -7.39 19.84 -7.94
C ASP A 107 -8.53 19.54 -6.97
N TRP A 108 -8.19 19.56 -5.68
CA TRP A 108 -9.09 19.16 -4.61
C TRP A 108 -10.30 20.07 -4.45
N GLU A 109 -10.11 21.38 -4.56
CA GLU A 109 -11.21 22.34 -4.39
C GLU A 109 -12.20 22.21 -5.55
N ALA A 110 -11.70 22.08 -6.78
CA ALA A 110 -12.53 21.81 -7.94
C ALA A 110 -13.24 20.45 -7.86
N GLN A 111 -12.61 19.42 -7.28
CA GLN A 111 -13.22 18.11 -7.12
C GLN A 111 -14.38 18.12 -6.13
N LYS A 112 -14.25 18.82 -4.99
CA LYS A 112 -15.33 18.98 -4.03
C LYS A 112 -16.53 19.69 -4.65
N ALA A 113 -16.31 20.78 -5.38
CA ALA A 113 -17.37 21.51 -6.05
C ALA A 113 -18.15 20.61 -7.03
N ARG A 114 -17.44 19.81 -7.84
CA ARG A 114 -18.06 18.84 -8.75
C ARG A 114 -18.95 17.82 -8.02
N TRP A 115 -18.48 17.29 -6.89
CA TRP A 115 -19.30 16.35 -6.12
C TRP A 115 -20.51 17.01 -5.46
N ALA A 116 -20.34 18.23 -4.95
CA ALA A 116 -21.45 19.00 -4.40
C ALA A 116 -22.54 19.22 -5.46
N ASP A 117 -22.16 19.61 -6.68
CA ASP A 117 -23.09 19.83 -7.79
C ASP A 117 -23.83 18.56 -8.18
N LEU A 118 -23.14 17.41 -8.30
CA LEU A 118 -23.77 16.12 -8.56
C LEU A 118 -24.81 15.75 -7.48
N VAL A 119 -24.54 16.08 -6.22
CA VAL A 119 -25.48 15.80 -5.13
C VAL A 119 -26.66 16.77 -5.17
N ARG A 120 -26.47 18.04 -5.56
CA ARG A 120 -27.56 19.02 -5.78
C ARG A 120 -28.46 18.64 -6.93
N GLU A 121 -27.89 18.13 -8.03
CA GLU A 121 -28.66 17.62 -9.18
C GLU A 121 -29.62 16.51 -8.78
N ASN A 122 -29.33 15.79 -7.68
CA ASN A 122 -30.19 14.77 -7.09
C ASN A 122 -31.15 15.31 -6.01
N GLY A 123 -31.33 16.64 -5.92
CA GLY A 123 -32.33 17.30 -5.08
C GLY A 123 -31.90 17.59 -3.64
N ALA A 124 -30.61 17.46 -3.31
CA ALA A 124 -30.10 17.83 -1.98
C ALA A 124 -29.71 19.32 -1.91
N GLU A 125 -29.92 19.92 -0.75
CA GLU A 125 -29.51 21.30 -0.45
C GLU A 125 -28.45 21.31 0.64
N GLY A 126 -27.48 22.23 0.53
CA GLY A 126 -26.42 22.37 1.53
C GLY A 126 -25.15 23.03 1.01
N ASP A 127 -24.22 23.22 1.94
CA ASP A 127 -22.86 23.69 1.65
C ASP A 127 -22.03 22.65 0.91
N ASP A 128 -21.10 23.10 0.07
CA ASP A 128 -20.27 22.23 -0.79
C ASP A 128 -19.54 21.16 0.02
N VAL A 129 -19.00 21.51 1.18
CA VAL A 129 -18.24 20.58 2.02
C VAL A 129 -19.14 19.46 2.54
N VAL A 130 -20.36 19.79 2.97
CA VAL A 130 -21.31 18.80 3.51
C VAL A 130 -21.81 17.86 2.39
N LEU A 131 -22.07 18.41 1.21
CA LEU A 131 -22.53 17.63 0.07
C LEU A 131 -21.43 16.72 -0.49
N ALA A 132 -20.19 17.22 -0.57
CA ALA A 132 -19.02 16.44 -0.95
C ALA A 132 -18.72 15.33 0.08
N GLU A 133 -18.84 15.61 1.38
CA GLU A 133 -18.74 14.59 2.44
C GLU A 133 -19.78 13.47 2.25
N SER A 134 -21.04 13.84 2.01
CA SER A 134 -22.10 12.87 1.72
C SER A 134 -21.82 12.04 0.46
N TYR A 135 -21.23 12.64 -0.57
CA TYR A 135 -20.81 11.92 -1.78
C TYR A 135 -19.71 10.91 -1.45
N CYS A 136 -18.64 11.33 -0.77
CA CYS A 136 -17.51 10.48 -0.42
C CYS A 136 -17.92 9.29 0.45
N GLN A 137 -18.74 9.51 1.48
CA GLN A 137 -19.20 8.43 2.35
C GLN A 137 -20.01 7.38 1.58
N ARG A 138 -20.89 7.82 0.66
CA ARG A 138 -21.73 6.90 -0.13
C ARG A 138 -20.96 6.20 -1.24
N ARG A 139 -20.02 6.88 -1.90
CA ARG A 139 -19.30 6.33 -3.06
C ARG A 139 -18.04 5.58 -2.66
N TYR A 140 -17.32 6.02 -1.64
CA TYR A 140 -15.99 5.50 -1.31
C TYR A 140 -15.89 4.95 0.13
N GLY A 141 -16.99 4.97 0.89
CA GLY A 141 -17.05 4.35 2.22
C GLY A 141 -16.24 5.08 3.29
N CYS A 142 -15.72 6.28 3.01
CA CYS A 142 -14.86 7.03 3.93
C CYS A 142 -15.24 8.51 3.99
N SER A 143 -14.76 9.21 5.02
CA SER A 143 -14.94 10.66 5.12
C SER A 143 -14.20 11.43 4.02
N LEU A 144 -14.60 12.67 3.75
CA LEU A 144 -13.96 13.54 2.77
C LEU A 144 -12.48 13.78 3.10
N LYS A 145 -12.17 13.92 4.40
CA LYS A 145 -10.80 14.08 4.90
C LYS A 145 -9.97 12.82 4.67
N GLN A 146 -10.51 11.65 4.97
CA GLN A 146 -9.83 10.38 4.71
C GLN A 146 -9.61 10.18 3.21
N PHE A 147 -10.61 10.47 2.37
CA PHE A 147 -10.46 10.34 0.92
C PHE A 147 -9.34 11.23 0.38
N ARG A 148 -9.31 12.51 0.80
CA ARG A 148 -8.23 13.45 0.44
C ARG A 148 -6.86 12.87 0.80
N HIS A 149 -6.72 12.41 2.04
CA HIS A 149 -5.47 11.87 2.53
C HIS A 149 -5.07 10.58 1.81
N LEU A 150 -6.00 9.63 1.62
CA LEU A 150 -5.68 8.30 1.07
C LEU A 150 -5.44 8.35 -0.44
N VAL A 151 -6.22 9.15 -1.17
CA VAL A 151 -6.29 9.11 -2.64
C VAL A 151 -5.64 10.32 -3.29
N VAL A 152 -5.95 11.53 -2.81
CA VAL A 152 -5.61 12.77 -3.54
C VAL A 152 -4.20 13.26 -3.21
N GLU A 153 -3.83 13.28 -1.93
CA GLU A 153 -2.59 13.91 -1.46
C GLU A 153 -1.38 12.97 -1.48
N TRP A 154 -0.50 13.18 -2.44
CA TRP A 154 0.77 12.47 -2.56
C TRP A 154 1.95 13.45 -2.46
N PRO A 155 2.29 13.92 -1.24
CA PRO A 155 3.35 14.89 -1.06
C PRO A 155 4.71 14.31 -1.45
N GLU A 156 5.49 15.10 -2.18
CA GLU A 156 6.83 14.73 -2.67
C GLU A 156 7.92 14.77 -1.58
N GLY A 157 7.55 15.06 -0.33
CA GLY A 157 8.47 15.26 0.79
C GLY A 157 8.97 16.71 0.86
N ASP A 158 8.77 17.34 2.01
CA ASP A 158 9.22 18.67 2.39
C ASP A 158 10.44 18.60 3.32
N ASP A 159 11.30 19.64 3.33
CA ASP A 159 12.50 19.88 4.18
C ASP A 159 13.03 18.67 5.00
N GLY A 160 13.46 17.60 4.32
CA GLY A 160 14.12 16.44 4.93
C GLY A 160 13.21 15.24 5.26
N GLY A 161 11.91 15.31 4.97
CA GLY A 161 10.98 14.20 5.07
C GLY A 161 11.05 13.24 3.87
N GLU A 162 10.81 11.94 4.13
CA GLU A 162 10.68 10.94 3.05
C GLU A 162 9.37 11.18 2.27
N PRO A 163 9.41 11.21 0.92
CA PRO A 163 8.20 11.30 0.10
C PRO A 163 7.20 10.21 0.49
N ARG A 164 5.90 10.52 0.51
CA ARG A 164 4.87 9.53 0.87
C ARG A 164 5.00 8.27 0.01
N GLU A 165 5.17 8.44 -1.30
CA GLU A 165 5.38 7.33 -2.23
C GLU A 165 6.51 6.39 -1.80
N ALA A 166 7.66 6.92 -1.37
CA ALA A 166 8.79 6.10 -0.96
C ALA A 166 8.50 5.34 0.35
N ARG A 167 7.87 6.01 1.32
CA ARG A 167 7.47 5.42 2.59
C ARG A 167 6.45 4.28 2.40
N GLU A 168 5.38 4.54 1.66
CA GLU A 168 4.32 3.55 1.42
C GLU A 168 4.83 2.38 0.56
N MET A 169 5.64 2.65 -0.46
CA MET A 169 6.25 1.59 -1.27
C MET A 169 7.13 0.68 -0.42
N ARG A 170 7.92 1.26 0.50
CA ARG A 170 8.72 0.49 1.45
C ARG A 170 7.82 -0.35 2.34
N ALA A 171 6.80 0.23 2.96
CA ALA A 171 5.87 -0.48 3.85
C ALA A 171 5.25 -1.70 3.15
N VAL A 172 4.81 -1.56 1.90
CA VAL A 172 4.29 -2.70 1.12
C VAL A 172 5.38 -3.72 0.80
N ALA A 173 6.56 -3.27 0.39
CA ALA A 173 7.67 -4.15 0.02
C ALA A 173 8.21 -4.98 1.19
N VAL A 174 8.17 -4.43 2.42
CA VAL A 174 8.64 -5.14 3.62
C VAL A 174 7.52 -5.69 4.50
N GLY A 175 6.26 -5.59 4.07
CA GLY A 175 5.07 -5.85 4.89
C GLY A 175 5.13 -7.13 5.73
N GLY A 176 5.36 -8.31 5.12
CA GLY A 176 5.43 -9.56 5.89
C GLY A 176 6.65 -9.65 6.81
N LEU A 177 7.77 -9.01 6.46
CA LEU A 177 8.94 -8.94 7.34
C LEU A 177 8.68 -8.04 8.57
N SER A 178 8.02 -6.91 8.37
CA SER A 178 7.62 -6.02 9.46
C SER A 178 6.63 -6.70 10.39
N GLN A 179 5.59 -7.33 9.83
CA GLN A 179 4.60 -8.07 10.62
C GLN A 179 5.22 -9.21 11.43
N ALA A 180 6.14 -9.96 10.82
CA ALA A 180 6.86 -11.02 11.50
C ALA A 180 7.75 -10.47 12.63
N LYS A 181 8.43 -9.33 12.40
CA LYS A 181 9.23 -8.68 13.45
C LYS A 181 8.37 -8.23 14.62
N GLU A 182 7.27 -7.51 14.36
CA GLU A 182 6.34 -7.02 15.40
C GLU A 182 5.82 -8.19 16.26
N THR A 183 5.49 -9.30 15.61
CA THR A 183 5.10 -10.52 16.31
C THR A 183 6.22 -11.11 17.17
N ILE A 184 7.44 -11.22 16.64
CA ILE A 184 8.58 -11.74 17.42
C ILE A 184 8.81 -10.87 18.65
N ASP A 185 8.73 -9.56 18.50
CA ASP A 185 8.87 -8.60 19.60
C ASP A 185 7.75 -8.81 20.65
N ALA A 186 6.50 -9.06 20.21
CA ALA A 186 5.37 -9.38 21.11
C ALA A 186 5.55 -10.71 21.84
N VAL A 187 5.94 -11.79 21.14
CA VAL A 187 6.26 -13.08 21.77
C VAL A 187 7.37 -12.92 22.81
N THR A 188 8.41 -12.16 22.48
CA THR A 188 9.54 -11.94 23.40
C THR A 188 9.07 -11.20 24.66
N ALA A 189 8.24 -10.18 24.51
CA ALA A 189 7.68 -9.44 25.64
C ALA A 189 6.81 -10.34 26.55
N GLU A 190 6.01 -11.23 25.99
CA GLU A 190 5.20 -12.19 26.76
C GLU A 190 6.08 -13.19 27.53
N LEU A 191 7.12 -13.72 26.89
CA LEU A 191 8.06 -14.66 27.54
C LEU A 191 8.90 -14.01 28.63
N ASP A 192 9.29 -12.74 28.46
CA ASP A 192 10.04 -11.98 29.47
C ASP A 192 9.12 -11.57 30.63
N GLY A 193 7.87 -11.18 30.36
CA GLY A 193 6.88 -10.81 31.37
C GLY A 193 6.39 -12.00 32.22
N GLY A 194 6.29 -13.20 31.63
CA GLY A 194 5.91 -14.43 32.33
C GLY A 194 7.02 -15.03 33.20
N ASN A 195 8.25 -14.50 33.16
CA ASN A 195 9.38 -14.95 33.99
C ASN A 195 9.57 -14.14 35.28
N ASP A 196 8.78 -13.07 35.48
CA ASP A 196 8.82 -12.19 36.65
C ASP A 196 7.71 -12.50 37.70
N GLU A 197 6.92 -13.58 37.51
CA GLU A 197 5.98 -14.16 38.50
C GLU A 197 6.48 -15.47 39.13
#